data_AF-K7KIM4-F1
#
_entry.id   AF-K7KIM4-F1
#
_cell.length_a   1.000
_cell.length_b   1.000
_cell.length_c   1.000
_cell.angle_alpha   90.00
_cell.angle_beta   90.00
_cell.angle_gamma   90.00
#
_symmetry.space_group_name_H-M   'P 1'
#
loop_
_entity.id
_entity.type
_entity.pdbx_description
1 polymer ?
#
loop_
_entity_poly.entity_id
_entity_poly.type
_entity_poly.pdbx_seq_one_letter_code
_entity_poly.pdbx_strand_id
1 'polypeptide(L)' 'MEEKILIILNDHWGAINLGKIGIPFGNDHKGCKILLVSHNQQVLSNQMKTQIEVSV' A
#
# COMPACT_ATOMS: atom_id res chain seq x y z
N MET A 1 23.20 5.75 -5.69
CA MET A 1 22.34 4.70 -5.11
C MET A 1 20.91 5.18 -5.20
N GLU A 2 19.96 4.30 -5.54
CA GLU A 2 18.53 4.63 -5.40
C GLU A 2 18.12 4.32 -3.96
N GLU A 3 17.59 5.32 -3.25
CA GLU A 3 17.09 5.12 -1.90
C GLU A 3 15.85 4.23 -1.94
N LYS A 4 15.84 3.20 -1.09
CA LYS A 4 14.71 2.28 -0.97
C LYS A 4 13.90 2.66 0.27
N ILE A 5 12.61 2.87 0.08
CA ILE A 5 11.66 3.20 1.13
C ILE A 5 10.63 2.08 1.18
N LEU A 6 10.36 1.57 2.39
CA LEU A 6 9.23 0.68 2.64
C LEU A 6 8.26 1.39 3.57
N ILE A 7 7.03 1.57 3.12
CA ILE A 7 5.95 2.16 3.90
C ILE A 7 5.00 1.03 4.31
N ILE A 8 4.77 0.89 5.62
CA ILE A 8 3.84 -0.10 6.15
C ILE A 8 2.60 0.65 6.64
N LEU A 9 1.45 0.34 6.06
CA LEU A 9 0.17 0.90 6.47
C LEU A 9 -0.64 -0.24 7.09
N ASN A 10 -0.92 -0.12 8.39
CA ASN A 10 -1.88 -1.00 9.05
C ASN A 10 -3.27 -0.36 8.92
N ASP A 11 -4.05 -0.88 7.98
CA ASP A 11 -5.34 -0.34 7.64
C ASP A 11 -6.47 -1.13 8.31
N HIS A 12 -7.17 -0.46 9.22
CA HIS A 12 -8.48 -0.89 9.71
C HIS A 12 -9.63 -0.09 9.05
N TRP A 13 -9.30 0.92 8.23
CA TRP A 13 -10.18 1.99 7.76
C TRP A 13 -10.23 2.08 6.22
N GLY A 14 -10.74 1.05 5.57
CA GLY A 14 -11.23 1.14 4.19
C GLY A 14 -10.25 1.73 3.16
N ALA A 15 -10.78 2.26 2.06
CA ALA A 15 -9.97 2.75 0.95
C ALA A 15 -9.03 3.90 1.37
N ILE A 16 -7.72 3.71 1.22
CA ILE A 16 -6.71 4.76 1.42
C ILE A 16 -6.35 5.43 0.09
N ASN A 17 -6.48 6.75 0.04
CA ASN A 17 -5.97 7.54 -1.09
C ASN A 17 -4.54 8.01 -0.81
N LEU A 18 -3.56 7.26 -1.32
CA LEU A 18 -2.12 7.52 -1.12
C LEU A 18 -1.69 8.90 -1.63
N GLY A 19 -2.23 9.34 -2.78
CA GLY A 19 -1.90 10.66 -3.35
C GLY A 19 -2.39 11.81 -2.46
N LYS A 20 -3.56 11.68 -1.84
CA LYS A 20 -4.12 12.69 -0.94
C LYS A 20 -3.28 12.87 0.33
N ILE A 21 -2.64 11.80 0.81
CA ILE A 21 -1.77 11.85 2.01
C ILE A 21 -0.29 12.05 1.67
N GLY A 22 0.05 12.24 0.39
CA GLY A 22 1.42 12.52 -0.05
C GLY A 22 2.36 11.33 0.00
N ILE A 23 1.83 10.09 0.00
CA ILE A 23 2.66 8.89 -0.08
C ILE A 23 3.08 8.67 -1.56
N PRO A 24 4.38 8.49 -1.85
CA PRO A 24 4.84 8.19 -3.21
C PRO A 24 4.45 6.75 -3.60
N PHE A 25 3.84 6.59 -4.78
CA PHE A 25 3.43 5.28 -5.31
C PHE A 25 3.47 5.22 -6.84
N GLY A 26 3.58 4.02 -7.40
CA GLY A 26 3.57 3.79 -8.85
C GLY A 26 4.95 3.83 -9.50
N ASN A 27 4.96 3.83 -10.85
CA ASN A 27 6.16 3.61 -11.65
C ASN A 27 7.23 4.71 -11.55
N ASP A 28 6.84 5.91 -11.14
CA ASP A 28 7.74 7.04 -10.95
C ASP A 28 8.52 6.95 -9.62
N HIS A 29 8.14 6.01 -8.74
CA HIS A 29 8.73 5.82 -7.41
C HIS A 29 9.21 4.38 -7.21
N LYS A 30 10.06 3.85 -8.11
CA LYS A 30 10.52 2.45 -8.10
C LYS A 30 11.26 2.02 -6.81
N GLY A 31 11.92 2.96 -6.13
CA GLY A 31 12.52 2.76 -4.82
C GLY A 31 11.50 2.65 -3.67
N CYS A 32 10.23 2.99 -3.88
CA CYS A 32 9.18 2.95 -2.86
C CYS A 32 8.33 1.68 -2.96
N LYS A 33 8.24 0.93 -1.86
CA LYS A 33 7.31 -0.18 -1.69
C LYS A 33 6.32 0.14 -0.59
N ILE A 34 5.09 -0.33 -0.76
CA ILE A 34 4.00 -0.17 0.20
C ILE A 34 3.51 -1.56 0.60
N LEU A 35 3.54 -1.85 1.89
CA LEU A 35 2.95 -3.03 2.49
C LEU A 35 1.68 -2.62 3.23
N LEU A 36 0.54 -3.11 2.75
CA LEU A 36 -0.74 -2.94 3.40
C LEU A 36 -1.00 -4.15 4.30
N VAL A 37 -1.27 -3.89 5.57
CA VAL A 37 -1.66 -4.92 6.55
C VAL A 37 -3.09 -4.61 6.96
N SER A 38 -3.97 -5.60 6.93
CA SER A 38 -5.33 -5.44 7.44
C SER A 38 -5.81 -6.76 8.03
N HIS A 39 -6.64 -6.68 9.06
CA HIS A 39 -7.35 -7.83 9.60
C HIS A 39 -8.62 -8.15 8.79
N ASN A 40 -8.99 -7.31 7.82
CA ASN A 40 -10.18 -7.48 6.99
C ASN A 40 -9.81 -7.65 5.51
N GLN A 41 -9.86 -8.89 5.03
CA GLN A 41 -9.58 -9.24 3.63
C GLN A 41 -10.48 -8.48 2.63
N GLN A 42 -11.72 -8.12 3.01
CA GLN A 42 -12.60 -7.37 2.12
C GLN A 42 -12.10 -5.94 1.88
N VAL A 43 -11.42 -5.34 2.86
CA VAL A 43 -10.82 -4.02 2.71
C VAL A 43 -9.64 -4.09 1.74
N LEU A 44 -8.78 -5.11 1.86
CA LEU A 44 -7.62 -5.28 0.98
C LEU A 44 -8.01 -5.62 -0.46
N SER A 45 -8.96 -6.53 -0.67
CA SER A 45 -9.29 -7.04 -2.01
C SER A 45 -10.17 -6.10 -2.84
N ASN A 46 -11.15 -5.43 -2.21
CA ASN A 46 -12.15 -4.66 -2.96
C ASN A 46 -11.81 -3.17 -3.06
N GLN A 47 -11.08 -2.62 -2.08
CA GLN A 47 -10.87 -1.18 -1.97
C GLN A 47 -9.44 -0.75 -2.29
N MET A 48 -8.49 -1.68 -2.29
CA MET A 48 -7.08 -1.42 -2.54
C MET A 48 -6.63 -2.22 -3.77
N LYS A 49 -6.05 -1.55 -4.77
CA LYS A 49 -5.42 -2.24 -5.91
C LYS A 49 -3.97 -2.54 -5.56
N THR A 50 -3.69 -3.76 -5.12
CA THR A 50 -2.33 -4.24 -4.81
C THR A 50 -1.72 -4.97 -6.00
N GLN A 51 -0.38 -5.05 -6.03
CA GLN A 51 0.34 -5.82 -7.06
C GLN A 51 0.52 -7.28 -6.66
N ILE A 52 0.66 -7.53 -5.36
CA ILE A 52 0.84 -8.84 -4.75
C ILE A 52 -0.03 -8.85 -3.51
N GLU A 53 -0.84 -9.89 -3.37
CA GLU A 53 -1.65 -10.15 -2.19
C GLU A 53 -1.10 -11.39 -1.48
N VAL A 54 -0.90 -11.28 -0.17
CA VAL A 54 -0.48 -12.38 0.68
C VAL A 54 -1.49 -12.47 1.81
N SER A 55 -2.18 -13.60 1.90
CA SER A 55 -3.06 -13.94 3.02
C SER A 55 -2.38 -15.00 3.87
N VAL A 56 -2.34 -14.78 5.18
CA VAL A 56 -1.83 -15.72 6.19
C VAL A 56 -2.95 -16.19 7.09
#